data_AF-D3SEG0-F1
#
_entry.id   AF-D3SEG0-F1
#
_cell.length_a   1.000
_cell.length_b   1.000
_cell.length_c   1.000
_cell.angle_alpha   90.00
_cell.angle_beta   90.00
_cell.angle_gamma   90.00
#
_symmetry.space_group_name_H-M   'P 1'
#
loop_
_entity.id
_entity.type
_entity.pdbx_description
1 polymer ?
#
loop_
_entity_poly.entity_id
_entity_poly.type
_entity_poly.pdbx_seq_one_letter_code
_entity_poly.pdbx_strand_id
1 'polypeptide(L)'
;MIAEIVPEPLDPRQCAALAEQIRAWGRELGFQALRIAPATVPEADRQHLDRWLEKGSHGEMGWMAERAALRHDPAQLMAGVQRVISVRMDYFPPRTRRPAIQLAERDRAYVSRYALGRDYHKLIRKRLTELGRRIESEAGPHGYRAFTDSAPILEKALAARAGLGWIGKNTNLLARESGSWFFLGELFTDLPLPVDDPVGEHCGACTACLDICPTQAFRGPYDLDARRCISYLTIELKGSIPEDLRPLIGNRIYGCDDCQLVCPWNRFAEVSAEPDFVARHGLDAASLVELFGWDETIFLHRTKGMAIRRIGHEQWLRNLAVALGNGPPSAEAEAALRARADHPSPLVREHVGWALERLRSPSPSPAVDHLSRLTQAPGQ
;
A
#
# COMPACT_ATOMS: atom_id res chain seq x y z
N MET A 1 16.10 -10.27 -50.11
CA MET A 1 16.59 -10.09 -48.72
C MET A 1 16.23 -8.68 -48.32
N ILE A 2 15.18 -8.51 -47.53
CA ILE A 2 14.84 -7.21 -46.95
C ILE A 2 15.81 -7.06 -45.78
N ALA A 3 16.74 -6.11 -45.87
CA ALA A 3 17.61 -5.80 -44.75
C ALA A 3 16.72 -5.38 -43.58
N GLU A 4 16.83 -6.06 -42.44
CA GLU A 4 16.28 -5.57 -41.18
C GLU A 4 16.90 -4.19 -40.94
N ILE A 5 16.09 -3.14 -41.11
CA ILE A 5 16.45 -1.79 -40.68
C ILE A 5 16.40 -1.85 -39.16
N VAL A 6 17.53 -2.17 -38.54
CA VAL A 6 17.72 -1.99 -37.11
C VAL A 6 17.73 -0.48 -36.87
N PRO A 7 16.79 0.08 -36.08
CA PRO A 7 16.79 1.51 -35.76
C PRO A 7 18.16 1.90 -35.19
N GLU A 8 18.74 3.01 -35.67
CA GLU A 8 19.96 3.53 -35.05
C GLU A 8 19.67 3.86 -33.58
N PRO A 9 20.52 3.43 -32.64
CA PRO A 9 20.33 3.72 -31.24
C PRO A 9 20.36 5.24 -31.01
N LEU A 10 19.43 5.73 -30.19
CA LEU A 10 19.36 7.15 -29.84
C LEU A 10 20.70 7.64 -29.28
N ASP A 11 21.17 8.78 -29.78
CA ASP A 11 22.35 9.44 -29.25
C ASP A 11 22.07 10.07 -27.86
N PRO A 12 23.11 10.44 -27.08
CA PRO A 12 22.92 11.00 -25.75
C PRO A 12 22.07 12.28 -25.70
N ARG A 13 22.10 13.12 -26.75
CA ARG A 13 21.29 14.34 -26.82
C ARG A 13 19.82 14.01 -27.07
N GLN A 14 19.55 13.05 -27.95
CA GLN A 14 18.20 12.54 -28.21
C GLN A 14 17.62 11.87 -26.95
N CYS A 15 18.40 11.06 -26.23
CA CYS A 15 17.96 10.49 -24.96
C CYS A 15 17.64 11.54 -23.89
N ALA A 16 18.41 12.63 -23.83
CA ALA A 16 18.14 13.73 -22.91
C ALA A 16 16.86 14.49 -23.27
N ALA A 17 16.64 14.79 -24.55
CA ALA A 17 15.41 15.40 -25.02
C ALA A 17 14.18 14.51 -24.75
N LEU A 18 14.30 13.21 -25.03
CA LEU A 18 13.25 12.23 -24.77
C LEU A 18 12.91 12.13 -23.27
N ALA A 19 13.92 12.14 -22.39
CA ALA A 19 13.68 12.12 -20.94
C ALA A 19 12.83 13.30 -20.46
N GLU A 20 13.03 14.50 -21.01
CA GLU A 20 12.20 15.66 -20.69
C GLU A 20 10.77 15.53 -21.22
N GLN A 21 10.58 14.99 -22.43
CA GLN A 21 9.26 14.67 -22.95
C GLN A 21 8.54 13.62 -22.08
N ILE A 22 9.24 12.58 -21.65
CA ILE A 22 8.71 11.55 -20.74
C ILE A 22 8.21 12.17 -19.43
N ARG A 23 8.95 13.12 -18.85
CA ARG A 23 8.49 13.84 -17.65
C ARG A 23 7.23 14.65 -17.93
N ALA A 24 7.13 15.29 -19.09
CA ALA A 24 5.93 16.04 -19.48
C ALA A 24 4.72 15.10 -19.65
N TRP A 25 4.85 14.02 -20.39
CA TRP A 25 3.78 13.02 -20.56
C TRP A 25 3.40 12.35 -19.24
N GLY A 26 4.36 12.10 -18.35
CA GLY A 26 4.09 11.59 -17.01
C GLY A 26 3.13 12.50 -16.23
N ARG A 27 3.35 13.82 -16.28
CA ARG A 27 2.44 14.80 -15.67
C ARG A 27 1.07 14.83 -16.34
N GLU A 28 1.01 14.79 -17.66
CA GLU A 28 -0.26 14.72 -18.41
C GLU A 28 -1.08 13.47 -18.07
N LEU A 29 -0.41 12.36 -17.80
CA LEU A 29 -1.02 11.11 -17.35
C LEU A 29 -1.38 11.12 -15.85
N GLY A 30 -1.14 12.23 -15.16
CA GLY A 30 -1.53 12.43 -13.76
C GLY A 30 -0.56 11.87 -12.73
N PHE A 31 0.70 11.59 -13.11
CA PHE A 31 1.76 11.30 -12.14
C PHE A 31 2.37 12.61 -11.62
N GLN A 32 2.41 12.78 -10.30
CA GLN A 32 2.93 14.01 -9.67
C GLN A 32 4.46 14.07 -9.70
N ALA A 33 5.13 12.92 -9.76
CA ALA A 33 6.58 12.84 -9.92
C ALA A 33 6.98 11.65 -10.80
N LEU A 34 8.07 11.84 -11.55
CA LEU A 34 8.68 10.81 -12.39
C LEU A 34 10.20 10.99 -12.35
N ARG A 35 10.91 9.89 -12.10
CA ARG A 35 12.37 9.85 -12.07
C ARG A 35 12.90 8.61 -12.78
N ILE A 36 14.15 8.68 -13.23
CA ILE A 36 14.80 7.62 -14.01
C ILE A 36 16.03 7.10 -13.26
N ALA A 37 16.10 5.80 -13.02
CA ALA A 37 17.26 5.14 -12.41
C ALA A 37 17.89 4.10 -13.34
N PRO A 38 19.15 3.70 -13.08
CA PRO A 38 19.66 2.43 -13.58
C PRO A 38 18.75 1.27 -13.15
N ALA A 39 18.54 0.30 -14.03
CA ALA A 39 17.78 -0.92 -13.73
C ALA A 39 18.57 -1.92 -12.88
N THR A 40 19.04 -1.46 -11.71
CA THR A 40 19.82 -2.26 -10.78
C THR A 40 19.33 -1.98 -9.37
N VAL A 41 18.97 -3.03 -8.64
CA VAL A 41 18.64 -2.91 -7.22
C VAL A 41 19.92 -2.66 -6.41
N PRO A 42 19.97 -1.66 -5.52
CA PRO A 42 21.13 -1.46 -4.67
C PRO A 42 21.42 -2.68 -3.79
N GLU A 43 22.71 -2.96 -3.57
CA GLU A 43 23.13 -4.15 -2.81
C GLU A 43 22.59 -4.16 -1.37
N ALA A 44 22.55 -3.00 -0.73
CA ALA A 44 22.02 -2.87 0.63
C ALA A 44 20.55 -3.30 0.72
N ASP A 45 19.73 -3.02 -0.31
CA ASP A 45 18.32 -3.40 -0.36
C ASP A 45 18.14 -4.89 -0.62
N ARG A 46 18.99 -5.51 -1.44
CA ARG A 46 19.01 -6.98 -1.65
C ARG A 46 19.31 -7.71 -0.33
N GLN A 47 20.39 -7.31 0.33
CA GLN A 47 20.76 -7.91 1.61
C GLN A 47 19.71 -7.63 2.70
N HIS A 48 19.01 -6.49 2.63
CA HIS A 48 17.90 -6.22 3.54
C HIS A 48 16.75 -7.21 3.32
N LEU A 49 16.36 -7.44 2.07
CA LEU A 49 15.35 -8.45 1.73
C LEU A 49 15.77 -9.83 2.24
N ASP A 50 17.01 -10.26 1.98
CA ASP A 50 17.53 -11.56 2.41
C ASP A 50 17.43 -11.74 3.92
N ARG A 51 17.94 -10.78 4.71
CA ARG A 51 17.83 -10.81 6.18
C ARG A 51 16.38 -10.83 6.67
N TRP A 52 15.49 -10.13 5.98
CA TRP A 52 14.07 -10.10 6.34
C TRP A 52 13.37 -11.44 6.04
N LEU A 53 13.75 -12.10 4.95
CA LEU A 53 13.31 -13.45 4.60
C LEU A 53 13.85 -14.50 5.57
N GLU A 54 15.14 -14.45 5.91
CA GLU A 54 15.80 -15.35 6.87
C GLU A 54 15.14 -15.29 8.26
N LYS A 55 14.73 -14.09 8.70
CA LYS A 55 13.99 -13.89 9.96
C LYS A 55 12.54 -14.37 9.89
N GLY A 56 12.06 -14.90 8.77
CA GLY A 56 10.66 -15.30 8.55
C GLY A 56 9.67 -14.13 8.67
N SER A 57 10.14 -12.90 8.49
CA SER A 57 9.34 -11.69 8.77
C SER A 57 8.26 -11.43 7.72
N HIS A 58 8.20 -12.23 6.65
CA HIS A 58 7.17 -12.24 5.62
C HIS A 58 5.88 -13.00 6.02
N GLY A 59 5.89 -13.77 7.11
CA GLY A 59 4.75 -14.57 7.51
C GLY A 59 4.32 -15.56 6.42
N GLU A 60 3.03 -15.60 6.10
CA GLU A 60 2.44 -16.51 5.11
C GLU A 60 2.62 -16.02 3.66
N MET A 61 3.29 -14.89 3.42
CA MET A 61 3.58 -14.40 2.06
C MET A 61 4.70 -15.21 1.40
N GLY A 62 4.51 -16.52 1.19
CA GLY A 62 5.54 -17.43 0.62
C GLY A 62 6.09 -16.97 -0.72
N TRP A 63 5.26 -16.28 -1.52
CA TRP A 63 5.64 -15.65 -2.79
C TRP A 63 6.74 -14.58 -2.66
N MET A 64 6.99 -14.05 -1.45
CA MET A 64 8.13 -13.16 -1.18
C MET A 64 9.45 -13.93 -1.30
N ALA A 65 9.53 -15.10 -0.66
CA ALA A 65 10.70 -15.97 -0.68
C ALA A 65 10.87 -16.66 -2.05
N GLU A 66 9.80 -17.27 -2.57
CA GLU A 66 9.81 -18.02 -3.85
C GLU A 66 10.28 -17.17 -5.04
N ARG A 67 10.03 -15.86 -4.99
CA ARG A 67 10.35 -14.92 -6.08
C ARG A 67 11.46 -13.92 -5.70
N ALA A 68 12.27 -14.23 -4.68
CA ALA A 68 13.36 -13.36 -4.24
C ALA A 68 14.37 -13.07 -5.36
N ALA A 69 14.73 -14.09 -6.16
CA ALA A 69 15.64 -13.92 -7.29
C ALA A 69 15.15 -12.87 -8.32
N LEU A 70 13.85 -12.85 -8.60
CA LEU A 70 13.24 -11.85 -9.50
C LEU A 70 13.29 -10.44 -8.91
N ARG A 71 13.22 -10.31 -7.58
CA ARG A 71 13.31 -9.04 -6.87
C ARG A 71 14.71 -8.46 -6.86
N HIS A 72 15.74 -9.32 -6.96
CA HIS A 72 17.14 -8.91 -6.97
C HIS A 72 17.61 -8.40 -8.32
N ASP A 73 16.99 -8.88 -9.40
CA ASP A 73 17.49 -8.68 -10.75
C ASP A 73 16.37 -8.29 -11.74
N PRO A 74 16.24 -6.99 -12.06
CA PRO A 74 15.34 -6.49 -13.09
C PRO A 74 15.48 -7.20 -14.45
N ALA A 75 16.67 -7.70 -14.81
CA ALA A 75 16.90 -8.36 -16.10
C ALA A 75 16.14 -9.69 -16.23
N GLN A 76 15.79 -10.35 -15.11
CA GLN A 76 14.94 -11.55 -15.14
C GLN A 76 13.48 -11.24 -15.49
N LEU A 77 13.07 -9.97 -15.37
CA LEU A 77 11.71 -9.52 -15.67
C LEU A 77 11.59 -8.87 -17.05
N MET A 78 12.69 -8.34 -17.58
CA MET A 78 12.77 -7.82 -18.93
C MET A 78 14.22 -7.90 -19.43
N ALA A 79 14.46 -8.77 -20.40
CA ALA A 79 15.78 -8.90 -21.02
C ALA A 79 16.20 -7.56 -21.65
N GLY A 80 17.47 -7.18 -21.49
CA GLY A 80 18.00 -5.93 -22.02
C GLY A 80 17.58 -4.67 -21.27
N VAL A 81 16.88 -4.78 -20.12
CA VAL A 81 16.50 -3.61 -19.32
C VAL A 81 17.73 -2.78 -18.95
N GLN A 82 17.65 -1.48 -19.22
CA GLN A 82 18.72 -0.52 -18.93
C GLN A 82 18.31 0.49 -17.87
N ARG A 83 17.05 0.92 -17.90
CA ARG A 83 16.52 1.97 -17.03
C ARG A 83 15.18 1.58 -16.45
N VAL A 84 14.90 2.17 -15.29
CA VAL A 84 13.60 2.13 -14.63
C VAL A 84 13.10 3.56 -14.53
N ILE A 85 11.96 3.82 -15.14
CA ILE A 85 11.21 5.05 -14.97
C ILE A 85 10.24 4.81 -13.81
N SER A 86 10.55 5.34 -12.64
CA SER A 86 9.70 5.27 -11.46
C SER A 86 8.77 6.48 -11.42
N VAL A 87 7.49 6.23 -11.17
CA VAL A 87 6.45 7.26 -11.07
C VAL A 87 5.77 7.24 -9.72
N ARG A 88 5.17 8.37 -9.37
CA ARG A 88 4.40 8.56 -8.15
C ARG A 88 3.00 9.07 -8.47
N MET A 89 1.98 8.53 -7.80
CA MET A 89 0.61 9.03 -7.88
C MET A 89 0.01 9.25 -6.49
N ASP A 90 -0.32 10.48 -6.16
CA ASP A 90 -0.88 10.85 -4.86
C ASP A 90 -2.33 10.33 -4.72
N TYR A 91 -2.65 9.71 -3.58
CA TYR A 91 -3.92 8.99 -3.42
C TYR A 91 -4.80 9.49 -2.30
N PHE A 92 -4.36 10.44 -1.47
CA PHE A 92 -5.13 10.82 -0.29
C PHE A 92 -6.56 11.22 -0.68
N PRO A 93 -7.60 10.51 -0.21
CA PRO A 93 -8.89 10.54 -0.87
C PRO A 93 -9.60 11.87 -0.66
N PRO A 94 -10.19 12.47 -1.72
CA PRO A 94 -10.97 13.69 -1.59
C PRO A 94 -12.25 13.46 -0.79
N ARG A 95 -12.69 14.50 -0.06
CA ARG A 95 -13.95 14.53 0.69
C ARG A 95 -14.12 13.38 1.71
N THR A 96 -13.02 12.81 2.19
CA THR A 96 -13.03 11.73 3.17
C THR A 96 -13.07 12.27 4.60
N ARG A 97 -13.68 11.52 5.52
CA ARG A 97 -13.57 11.80 6.96
C ARG A 97 -12.10 11.78 7.41
N ARG A 98 -11.77 12.62 8.41
CA ARG A 98 -10.42 12.66 8.98
C ARG A 98 -10.08 11.29 9.58
N PRO A 99 -8.94 10.67 9.19
CA PRO A 99 -8.59 9.33 9.64
C PRO A 99 -8.59 9.15 11.16
N ALA A 100 -8.02 10.10 11.90
CA ALA A 100 -7.94 10.02 13.36
C ALA A 100 -9.30 10.14 14.06
N ILE A 101 -10.27 10.84 13.47
CA ILE A 101 -11.64 10.89 14.01
C ILE A 101 -12.29 9.52 13.82
N GLN A 102 -12.20 8.94 12.63
CA GLN A 102 -12.77 7.62 12.34
C GLN A 102 -12.12 6.50 13.18
N LEU A 103 -10.81 6.60 13.47
CA LEU A 103 -10.14 5.66 14.38
C LEU A 103 -10.64 5.80 15.83
N ALA A 104 -11.08 7.00 16.25
CA ALA A 104 -11.66 7.25 17.57
C ALA A 104 -13.10 6.73 17.70
N GLU A 105 -13.86 6.70 16.61
CA GLU A 105 -15.21 6.15 16.55
C GLU A 105 -15.18 4.61 16.48
N ARG A 106 -15.05 3.97 17.65
CA ARG A 106 -14.85 2.51 17.77
C ARG A 106 -16.01 1.64 17.23
N ASP A 107 -17.18 2.21 16.98
CA ASP A 107 -18.33 1.58 16.33
C ASP A 107 -18.30 1.68 14.78
N ARG A 108 -17.39 2.49 14.24
CA ARG A 108 -17.20 2.70 12.80
C ARG A 108 -16.05 1.87 12.29
N ALA A 109 -16.18 1.34 11.08
CA ALA A 109 -15.11 0.61 10.44
C ALA A 109 -14.01 1.56 9.96
N TYR A 110 -12.75 1.17 10.07
CA TYR A 110 -11.64 1.87 9.42
C TYR A 110 -11.08 1.03 8.28
N VAL A 111 -11.08 1.61 7.08
CA VAL A 111 -10.40 1.10 5.90
C VAL A 111 -9.25 2.06 5.59
N SER A 112 -8.05 1.50 5.38
CA SER A 112 -6.88 2.28 5.00
C SER A 112 -7.14 3.14 3.76
N ARG A 113 -6.64 4.38 3.77
CA ARG A 113 -7.02 5.41 2.78
C ARG A 113 -6.74 4.99 1.35
N TYR A 114 -5.73 4.16 1.11
CA TYR A 114 -5.37 3.71 -0.23
C TYR A 114 -6.43 2.79 -0.86
N ALA A 115 -7.29 2.17 -0.05
CA ALA A 115 -8.23 1.14 -0.48
C ALA A 115 -9.69 1.59 -0.56
N LEU A 116 -9.98 2.87 -0.29
CA LEU A 116 -11.34 3.43 -0.27
C LEU A 116 -11.95 3.56 -1.67
N GLY A 117 -11.11 3.76 -2.68
CA GLY A 117 -11.50 3.97 -4.07
C GLY A 117 -11.43 2.69 -4.91
N ARG A 118 -11.33 2.90 -6.23
CA ARG A 118 -11.01 1.85 -7.19
C ARG A 118 -9.60 1.33 -7.02
N ASP A 119 -9.40 0.12 -7.50
CA ASP A 119 -8.14 -0.59 -7.46
C ASP A 119 -7.05 0.13 -8.28
N TYR A 120 -6.09 0.72 -7.56
CA TYR A 120 -5.02 1.54 -8.14
C TYR A 120 -4.14 0.77 -9.12
N HIS A 121 -3.97 -0.54 -8.94
CA HIS A 121 -3.13 -1.38 -9.81
C HIS A 121 -3.54 -1.25 -11.28
N LYS A 122 -4.84 -1.20 -11.56
CA LYS A 122 -5.37 -1.09 -12.92
C LYS A 122 -5.11 0.29 -13.50
N LEU A 123 -5.31 1.33 -12.70
CA LEU A 123 -5.13 2.72 -13.12
C LEU A 123 -3.65 3.00 -13.45
N ILE A 124 -2.75 2.67 -12.53
CA ILE A 124 -1.31 2.92 -12.68
C ILE A 124 -0.75 2.12 -13.85
N ARG A 125 -1.03 0.81 -13.91
CA ARG A 125 -0.56 -0.03 -15.03
C ARG A 125 -1.06 0.50 -16.37
N LYS A 126 -2.33 0.91 -16.48
CA LYS A 126 -2.87 1.49 -17.71
C LYS A 126 -2.11 2.75 -18.12
N ARG A 127 -1.86 3.67 -17.20
CA ARG A 127 -1.13 4.92 -17.47
C ARG A 127 0.34 4.69 -17.78
N LEU A 128 1.00 3.74 -17.13
CA LEU A 128 2.38 3.37 -17.47
C LEU A 128 2.48 2.69 -18.84
N THR A 129 1.53 1.83 -19.21
CA THR A 129 1.46 1.27 -20.57
C THR A 129 1.23 2.35 -21.61
N GLU A 130 0.38 3.33 -21.32
CA GLU A 130 0.19 4.49 -22.20
C GLU A 130 1.48 5.32 -22.33
N LEU A 131 2.21 5.55 -21.23
CA LEU A 131 3.50 6.22 -21.27
C LEU A 131 4.51 5.47 -22.16
N GLY A 132 4.60 4.14 -22.02
CA GLY A 132 5.47 3.30 -22.86
C GLY A 132 5.13 3.40 -24.35
N ARG A 133 3.84 3.44 -24.71
CA ARG A 133 3.40 3.64 -26.11
C ARG A 133 3.76 5.02 -26.67
N ARG A 134 3.66 6.07 -25.85
CA ARG A 134 4.09 7.41 -26.27
C ARG A 134 5.59 7.47 -26.51
N ILE A 135 6.38 6.84 -25.64
CA ILE A 135 7.82 6.70 -25.83
C ILE A 135 8.11 5.94 -27.13
N GLU A 136 7.43 4.83 -27.38
CA GLU A 136 7.60 4.04 -28.61
C GLU A 136 7.24 4.82 -29.88
N SER A 137 6.25 5.71 -29.80
CA SER A 137 5.85 6.56 -30.92
C SER A 137 6.90 7.61 -31.28
N GLU A 138 7.67 8.09 -30.30
CA GLU A 138 8.71 9.11 -30.49
C GLU A 138 10.09 8.49 -30.78
N ALA A 139 10.48 7.48 -29.99
CA ALA A 139 11.79 6.84 -30.02
C ALA A 139 11.91 5.70 -31.04
N GLY A 140 10.77 5.24 -31.59
CA GLY A 140 10.67 4.00 -32.34
C GLY A 140 10.51 2.76 -31.45
N PRO A 141 10.46 1.57 -32.06
CA PRO A 141 10.31 0.30 -31.34
C PRO A 141 11.41 0.11 -30.29
N HIS A 142 11.01 -0.19 -29.05
CA HIS A 142 11.92 -0.45 -27.94
C HIS A 142 11.26 -1.41 -26.94
N GLY A 143 12.04 -2.11 -26.13
CA GLY A 143 11.54 -2.99 -25.08
C GLY A 143 11.08 -2.20 -23.85
N TYR A 144 9.82 -2.36 -23.46
CA TYR A 144 9.32 -1.82 -22.19
C TYR A 144 8.32 -2.74 -21.47
N ARG A 145 8.25 -2.60 -20.15
CA ARG A 145 7.29 -3.35 -19.32
C ARG A 145 6.86 -2.55 -18.10
N ALA A 146 5.54 -2.44 -17.92
CA ALA A 146 4.93 -1.70 -16.81
C ALA A 146 4.67 -2.61 -15.60
N PHE A 147 5.01 -2.12 -14.41
CA PHE A 147 4.87 -2.77 -13.13
C PHE A 147 4.23 -1.84 -12.09
N THR A 148 3.55 -2.46 -11.12
CA THR A 148 3.02 -1.81 -9.92
C THR A 148 2.66 -2.92 -8.92
N ASP A 149 3.13 -2.81 -7.68
CA ASP A 149 2.88 -3.66 -6.49
C ASP A 149 2.89 -5.19 -6.70
N SER A 150 1.89 -5.72 -7.38
CA SER A 150 1.68 -7.14 -7.72
C SER A 150 2.83 -7.86 -8.48
N ALA A 151 3.88 -7.14 -8.89
CA ALA A 151 5.05 -7.71 -9.55
C ALA A 151 6.20 -7.94 -8.56
N PRO A 152 7.05 -8.97 -8.74
CA PRO A 152 8.14 -9.26 -7.82
C PRO A 152 9.34 -8.32 -8.07
N ILE A 153 9.15 -7.02 -7.88
CA ILE A 153 10.21 -5.99 -7.90
C ILE A 153 10.33 -5.31 -6.55
N LEU A 154 11.52 -4.81 -6.23
CA LEU A 154 11.72 -3.93 -5.07
C LEU A 154 11.36 -2.48 -5.44
N GLU A 155 10.07 -2.26 -5.72
CA GLU A 155 9.45 -1.00 -6.15
C GLU A 155 9.95 0.20 -5.33
N LYS A 156 9.87 0.12 -3.99
CA LYS A 156 10.35 1.19 -3.10
C LYS A 156 11.87 1.46 -3.23
N ALA A 157 12.69 0.42 -3.40
CA ALA A 157 14.14 0.57 -3.53
C ALA A 157 14.52 1.19 -4.88
N LEU A 158 13.85 0.78 -5.96
CA LEU A 158 14.04 1.36 -7.29
C LEU A 158 13.61 2.83 -7.32
N ALA A 159 12.46 3.16 -6.71
CA ALA A 159 11.98 4.53 -6.58
C ALA A 159 12.92 5.41 -5.73
N ALA A 160 13.47 4.88 -4.63
CA ALA A 160 14.47 5.58 -3.83
C ALA A 160 15.77 5.82 -4.63
N ARG A 161 16.24 4.80 -5.37
CA ARG A 161 17.41 4.90 -6.26
C ARG A 161 17.20 5.97 -7.34
N ALA A 162 15.98 6.12 -7.85
CA ALA A 162 15.63 7.16 -8.81
C ALA A 162 15.54 8.56 -8.19
N GLY A 163 15.59 8.69 -6.87
CA GLY A 163 15.44 9.99 -6.21
C GLY A 163 13.99 10.48 -6.16
N LEU A 164 12.99 9.58 -6.22
CA LEU A 164 11.61 9.96 -5.89
C LEU A 164 11.44 10.27 -4.39
N GLY A 165 12.34 9.75 -3.55
CA GLY A 165 12.25 9.86 -2.11
C GLY A 165 13.32 9.04 -1.40
N TRP A 166 13.19 8.89 -0.10
CA TRP A 166 14.01 8.01 0.73
C TRP A 166 13.13 7.01 1.48
N ILE A 167 13.68 5.85 1.84
CA ILE A 167 12.95 4.90 2.69
C ILE A 167 12.92 5.45 4.11
N GLY A 168 11.73 5.64 4.66
CA GLY A 168 11.54 6.08 6.04
C GLY A 168 11.68 4.93 7.04
N LYS A 169 11.85 5.26 8.33
CA LYS A 169 11.93 4.26 9.41
C LYS A 169 10.71 3.34 9.49
N ASN A 170 9.56 3.78 8.96
CA ASN A 170 8.33 3.01 8.81
C ASN A 170 8.28 2.12 7.55
N THR A 171 9.40 1.97 6.84
CA THR A 171 9.58 1.21 5.58
C THR A 171 8.78 1.69 4.38
N ASN A 172 8.12 2.85 4.44
CA ASN A 172 7.53 3.49 3.27
C ASN A 172 8.54 4.41 2.57
N LEU A 173 8.38 4.57 1.26
CA LEU A 173 9.05 5.66 0.55
C LEU A 173 8.44 6.99 1.01
N LEU A 174 9.28 7.93 1.37
CA LEU A 174 8.92 9.29 1.78
C LEU A 174 9.46 10.27 0.74
N ALA A 175 8.63 11.21 0.31
CA ALA A 175 9.03 12.33 -0.52
C ALA A 175 8.87 13.63 0.28
N ARG A 176 9.82 14.56 0.11
CA ARG A 176 9.87 15.82 0.84
C ARG A 176 8.59 16.65 0.66
N GLU A 177 8.04 16.62 -0.54
CA GLU A 177 6.93 17.46 -0.99
C GLU A 177 5.56 16.80 -0.79
N SER A 178 5.48 15.54 -0.37
CA SER A 178 4.19 14.83 -0.30
C SER A 178 4.08 13.76 0.79
N GLY A 179 5.12 13.56 1.60
CA GLY A 179 5.14 12.50 2.60
C GLY A 179 5.12 11.12 1.96
N SER A 180 4.12 10.29 2.26
CA SER A 180 4.00 8.88 1.85
C SER A 180 2.62 8.53 1.30
N TRP A 181 1.74 9.50 1.10
CA TRP A 181 0.35 9.29 0.65
C TRP A 181 0.26 9.16 -0.88
N PHE A 182 1.06 8.25 -1.42
CA PHE A 182 1.12 8.00 -2.85
C PHE A 182 1.35 6.52 -3.18
N PHE A 183 0.95 6.14 -4.38
CA PHE A 183 1.30 4.88 -5.01
C PHE A 183 2.56 5.02 -5.85
N LEU A 184 3.20 3.89 -6.09
CA LEU A 184 4.36 3.76 -6.97
C LEU A 184 3.99 2.94 -8.22
N GLY A 185 4.83 3.09 -9.23
CA GLY A 185 4.84 2.21 -10.38
C GLY A 185 6.12 2.41 -11.19
N GLU A 186 6.48 1.38 -11.93
CA GLU A 186 7.74 1.31 -12.66
C GLU A 186 7.49 0.96 -14.11
N LEU A 187 8.09 1.72 -15.02
CA LEU A 187 8.23 1.34 -16.42
C LEU A 187 9.69 0.97 -16.67
N PHE A 188 9.94 -0.33 -16.87
CA PHE A 188 11.24 -0.81 -17.32
C PHE A 188 11.40 -0.48 -18.80
N THR A 189 12.58 -0.05 -19.19
CA THR A 189 12.92 0.24 -20.59
C THR A 189 14.35 -0.17 -20.91
N ASP A 190 14.59 -0.64 -22.13
CA ASP A 190 15.92 -0.91 -22.68
C ASP A 190 16.58 0.35 -23.27
N LEU A 191 15.89 1.50 -23.26
CA LEU A 191 16.44 2.77 -23.70
C LEU A 191 17.53 3.28 -22.73
N PRO A 192 18.66 3.79 -23.23
CA PRO A 192 19.77 4.27 -22.40
C PRO A 192 19.53 5.70 -21.87
N LEU A 193 18.34 5.98 -21.33
CA LEU A 193 17.93 7.30 -20.84
C LEU A 193 18.91 7.84 -19.77
N PRO A 194 19.09 9.18 -19.65
CA PRO A 194 19.83 9.75 -18.53
C PRO A 194 19.16 9.41 -17.19
N VAL A 195 19.96 9.36 -16.13
CA VAL A 195 19.50 8.99 -14.78
C VAL A 195 19.42 10.21 -13.88
N ASP A 196 18.51 10.16 -12.91
CA ASP A 196 18.38 11.12 -11.82
C ASP A 196 19.23 10.68 -10.62
N ASP A 197 19.64 11.65 -9.81
CA ASP A 197 20.37 11.40 -8.56
C ASP A 197 19.42 10.99 -7.42
N PRO A 198 19.83 10.06 -6.55
CA PRO A 198 19.09 9.73 -5.34
C PRO A 198 19.07 10.93 -4.38
N VAL A 199 18.08 10.93 -3.48
CA VAL A 199 17.96 11.95 -2.43
C VAL A 199 18.42 11.40 -1.08
N GLY A 200 18.91 12.28 -0.20
CA GLY A 200 19.32 11.90 1.15
C GLY A 200 18.14 11.56 2.08
N GLU A 201 18.42 10.81 3.15
CA GLU A 201 17.39 10.53 4.17
C GLU A 201 17.07 11.76 5.02
N HIS A 202 15.81 11.88 5.45
CA HIS A 202 15.35 13.02 6.23
C HIS A 202 14.52 12.64 7.47
N CYS A 203 14.64 11.40 7.96
CA CYS A 203 13.99 11.00 9.22
C CYS A 203 14.67 11.57 10.46
N GLY A 204 16.01 11.74 10.44
CA GLY A 204 16.78 12.22 11.59
C GLY A 204 16.52 11.39 12.86
N ALA A 205 16.42 12.07 14.01
CA ALA A 205 16.16 11.42 15.30
C ALA A 205 14.70 10.96 15.51
N CYS A 206 13.76 11.29 14.61
CA CYS A 206 12.33 10.99 14.81
C CYS A 206 12.05 9.49 14.91
N THR A 207 11.21 9.07 15.86
CA THR A 207 10.74 7.69 16.08
C THR A 207 9.23 7.54 16.09
N ALA A 208 8.47 8.59 15.79
CA ALA A 208 7.01 8.65 15.98
C ALA A 208 6.25 7.45 15.39
N CYS A 209 6.65 6.99 14.20
CA CYS A 209 6.03 5.84 13.53
C CYS A 209 6.29 4.49 14.22
N LEU A 210 7.44 4.34 14.87
CA LEU A 210 7.81 3.17 15.65
C LEU A 210 7.00 3.16 16.95
N ASP A 211 6.97 4.32 17.62
CA ASP A 211 6.32 4.51 18.92
C ASP A 211 4.80 4.29 18.83
N ILE A 212 4.14 4.80 17.78
CA ILE A 212 2.69 4.69 17.64
C ILE A 212 2.21 3.30 17.22
N CYS A 213 3.07 2.44 16.68
CA CYS A 213 2.65 1.19 16.07
C CYS A 213 1.91 0.30 17.10
N PRO A 214 0.60 0.03 16.95
CA PRO A 214 -0.19 -0.56 18.04
C PRO A 214 0.29 -1.95 18.47
N THR A 215 0.83 -2.70 17.50
CA THR A 215 1.32 -4.06 17.70
C THR A 215 2.84 -4.11 17.89
N GLN A 216 3.52 -2.96 17.90
CA GLN A 216 4.98 -2.87 17.91
C GLN A 216 5.59 -3.78 16.84
N ALA A 217 5.06 -3.67 15.61
CA ALA A 217 5.52 -4.47 14.47
C ALA A 217 6.92 -4.06 14.01
N PHE A 218 7.37 -2.84 14.32
CA PHE A 218 8.74 -2.43 14.08
C PHE A 218 9.65 -2.87 15.24
N ARG A 219 10.67 -3.67 14.96
CA ARG A 219 11.72 -4.06 15.93
C ARG A 219 12.82 -3.00 16.07
N GLY A 220 12.76 -1.98 15.23
CA GLY A 220 13.71 -0.89 15.10
C GLY A 220 13.44 -0.13 13.80
N PRO A 221 14.23 0.93 13.52
CA PRO A 221 14.13 1.63 12.24
C PRO A 221 14.38 0.67 11.09
N TYR A 222 13.51 0.73 10.07
CA TYR A 222 13.61 -0.08 8.86
C TYR A 222 13.37 -1.59 9.05
N ASP A 223 13.08 -2.08 10.27
CA ASP A 223 12.88 -3.50 10.56
C ASP A 223 11.41 -3.81 10.95
N LEU A 224 10.57 -4.06 9.94
CA LEU A 224 9.16 -4.43 10.11
C LEU A 224 8.97 -5.94 10.14
N ASP A 225 8.40 -6.48 11.21
CA ASP A 225 7.86 -7.84 11.25
C ASP A 225 6.42 -7.85 10.73
N ALA A 226 6.20 -8.32 9.49
CA ALA A 226 4.87 -8.29 8.89
C ALA A 226 3.87 -9.13 9.70
N ARG A 227 4.31 -10.19 10.38
CA ARG A 227 3.43 -11.08 11.17
C ARG A 227 2.69 -10.33 12.29
N ARG A 228 3.20 -9.17 12.71
CA ARG A 228 2.59 -8.29 13.71
C ARG A 228 1.92 -7.07 13.09
N CYS A 229 2.20 -6.73 11.83
CA CYS A 229 1.66 -5.55 11.17
C CYS A 229 0.15 -5.70 10.93
N ILE A 230 -0.66 -4.76 11.43
CA ILE A 230 -2.12 -4.79 11.23
C ILE A 230 -2.50 -4.85 9.74
N SER A 231 -1.72 -4.20 8.87
CA SER A 231 -1.94 -4.28 7.42
C SER A 231 -1.83 -5.73 6.91
N TYR A 232 -0.77 -6.45 7.29
CA TYR A 232 -0.61 -7.87 6.98
C TYR A 232 -1.72 -8.72 7.62
N LEU A 233 -2.02 -8.50 8.90
CA LEU A 233 -3.02 -9.29 9.64
C LEU A 233 -4.41 -9.20 8.98
N THR A 234 -4.78 -8.02 8.47
CA THR A 234 -6.10 -7.77 7.88
C THR A 234 -6.18 -8.11 6.39
N ILE A 235 -5.05 -8.26 5.70
CA ILE A 235 -5.02 -8.39 4.24
C ILE A 235 -4.38 -9.72 3.79
N GLU A 236 -3.19 -10.02 4.28
CA GLU A 236 -2.34 -11.11 3.77
C GLU A 236 -2.55 -12.40 4.55
N LEU A 237 -2.65 -12.33 5.89
CA LEU A 237 -2.92 -13.49 6.74
C LEU A 237 -4.30 -14.06 6.40
N LYS A 238 -4.37 -15.31 5.92
CA LYS A 238 -5.63 -15.96 5.57
C LYS A 238 -6.30 -16.67 6.74
N GLY A 239 -5.48 -17.20 7.65
CA GLY A 239 -5.94 -17.93 8.83
C GLY A 239 -6.41 -17.07 10.00
N SER A 240 -6.28 -17.62 11.20
CA SER A 240 -6.68 -16.95 12.44
C SER A 240 -5.72 -15.85 12.85
N ILE A 241 -6.25 -14.70 13.27
CA ILE A 241 -5.45 -13.63 13.85
C ILE A 241 -5.07 -14.05 15.28
N PRO A 242 -3.78 -14.02 15.67
CA PRO A 242 -3.35 -14.36 17.04
C PRO A 242 -4.12 -13.57 18.10
N GLU A 243 -4.60 -14.26 19.14
CA GLU A 243 -5.50 -13.68 20.15
C GLU A 243 -4.93 -12.46 20.87
N ASP A 244 -3.62 -12.45 21.12
CA ASP A 244 -2.90 -11.35 21.76
C ASP A 244 -2.86 -10.09 20.89
N LEU A 245 -2.97 -10.23 19.56
CA LEU A 245 -2.97 -9.13 18.61
C LEU A 245 -4.37 -8.58 18.32
N ARG A 246 -5.44 -9.39 18.48
CA ARG A 246 -6.83 -8.98 18.20
C ARG A 246 -7.23 -7.69 18.94
N PRO A 247 -6.94 -7.49 20.24
CA PRO A 247 -7.23 -6.24 20.95
C PRO A 247 -6.58 -4.98 20.37
N LEU A 248 -5.41 -5.13 19.73
CA LEU A 248 -4.57 -4.03 19.26
C LEU A 248 -4.98 -3.53 17.86
N ILE A 249 -5.77 -4.31 17.13
CA ILE A 249 -6.27 -3.95 15.79
C ILE A 249 -7.23 -2.74 15.85
N GLY A 250 -7.98 -2.60 16.95
CA GLY A 250 -9.01 -1.58 17.07
C GLY A 250 -10.13 -1.82 16.06
N ASN A 251 -10.55 -0.76 15.36
CA ASN A 251 -11.61 -0.81 14.35
C ASN A 251 -11.10 -0.95 12.89
N ARG A 252 -9.81 -1.26 12.69
CA ARG A 252 -9.19 -1.43 11.37
C ARG A 252 -9.60 -2.76 10.75
N ILE A 253 -10.39 -2.72 9.68
CA ILE A 253 -10.91 -3.92 9.01
C ILE A 253 -10.16 -4.26 7.71
N TYR A 254 -9.38 -3.32 7.18
CA TYR A 254 -8.56 -3.52 5.98
C TYR A 254 -7.42 -2.50 5.96
N GLY A 255 -6.18 -2.97 6.12
CA GLY A 255 -4.99 -2.11 6.15
C GLY A 255 -4.83 -1.34 7.45
N CYS A 256 -3.75 -0.57 7.56
CA CYS A 256 -3.45 0.31 8.69
C CYS A 256 -2.59 1.48 8.22
N ASP A 257 -2.93 2.69 8.67
CA ASP A 257 -2.24 3.91 8.25
C ASP A 257 -1.46 4.57 9.39
N ASP A 258 -1.46 4.02 10.60
CA ASP A 258 -0.98 4.70 11.82
C ASP A 258 0.44 5.24 11.67
N CYS A 259 1.35 4.43 11.12
CA CYS A 259 2.75 4.79 10.90
C CYS A 259 2.95 5.89 9.83
N GLN A 260 1.95 6.10 8.96
CA GLN A 260 1.89 7.21 8.02
C GLN A 260 1.23 8.42 8.68
N LEU A 261 0.12 8.23 9.39
CA LEU A 261 -0.66 9.31 10.02
C LEU A 261 0.16 10.18 10.99
N VAL A 262 1.12 9.59 11.71
CA VAL A 262 2.01 10.34 12.61
C VAL A 262 3.31 10.81 11.95
N CYS A 263 3.57 10.45 10.70
CA CYS A 263 4.80 10.84 10.02
C CYS A 263 4.77 12.36 9.75
N PRO A 264 5.75 13.14 10.25
CA PRO A 264 5.73 14.60 10.10
C PRO A 264 5.83 15.07 8.64
N TRP A 265 6.31 14.22 7.74
CA TRP A 265 6.37 14.51 6.30
C TRP A 265 5.00 14.48 5.63
N ASN A 266 4.00 13.82 6.22
CA ASN A 266 2.66 13.73 5.65
C ASN A 266 1.83 15.01 5.79
N ARG A 267 2.32 16.02 6.51
CA ARG A 267 1.74 17.38 6.48
C ARG A 267 1.86 18.04 5.10
N PHE A 268 2.81 17.60 4.28
CA PHE A 268 3.04 18.13 2.94
C PHE A 268 2.22 17.39 1.88
N ALA A 269 1.52 16.31 2.24
CA ALA A 269 0.68 15.61 1.28
C ALA A 269 -0.50 16.48 0.85
N GLU A 270 -0.94 16.26 -0.39
CA GLU A 270 -2.11 16.90 -0.96
C GLU A 270 -3.25 15.91 -1.12
N VAL A 271 -4.47 16.46 -1.20
CA VAL A 271 -5.65 15.68 -1.55
C VAL A 271 -5.60 15.33 -3.04
N SER A 272 -5.82 14.06 -3.37
CA SER A 272 -5.80 13.61 -4.76
C SER A 272 -6.96 14.20 -5.56
N ALA A 273 -6.65 14.65 -6.77
CA ALA A 273 -7.64 15.05 -7.78
C ALA A 273 -8.20 13.85 -8.57
N GLU A 274 -7.69 12.63 -8.34
CA GLU A 274 -8.06 11.44 -9.10
C GLU A 274 -9.47 10.93 -8.72
N PRO A 275 -10.46 10.95 -9.64
CA PRO A 275 -11.82 10.50 -9.34
C PRO A 275 -11.90 9.03 -8.93
N ASP A 276 -11.00 8.19 -9.43
CA ASP A 276 -10.96 6.77 -9.08
C ASP A 276 -10.58 6.56 -7.59
N PHE A 277 -10.00 7.54 -6.90
CA PHE A 277 -9.63 7.44 -5.48
C PHE A 277 -10.69 7.99 -4.50
N VAL A 278 -11.81 8.53 -5.01
CA VAL A 278 -12.94 8.93 -4.17
C VAL A 278 -13.50 7.71 -3.41
N ALA A 279 -13.79 7.88 -2.12
CA ALA A 279 -14.34 6.83 -1.27
C ALA A 279 -15.65 6.26 -1.85
N ARG A 280 -15.75 4.93 -1.90
CA ARG A 280 -16.91 4.23 -2.44
C ARG A 280 -17.73 3.57 -1.34
N HIS A 281 -19.03 3.48 -1.56
CA HIS A 281 -19.96 2.72 -0.72
C HIS A 281 -19.96 3.14 0.76
N GLY A 282 -19.62 4.39 1.05
CA GLY A 282 -19.59 4.94 2.41
C GLY A 282 -18.53 4.32 3.32
N LEU A 283 -17.51 3.62 2.78
CA LEU A 283 -16.50 2.93 3.58
C LEU A 283 -15.65 3.85 4.47
N ASP A 284 -15.70 5.16 4.26
CA ASP A 284 -15.07 6.16 5.12
C ASP A 284 -15.96 6.64 6.27
N ALA A 285 -17.18 6.10 6.42
CA ALA A 285 -18.12 6.41 7.50
C ALA A 285 -19.01 5.23 7.95
N ALA A 286 -18.93 4.07 7.30
CA ALA A 286 -19.82 2.93 7.57
C ALA A 286 -19.64 2.38 9.00
N SER A 287 -20.75 1.91 9.58
CA SER A 287 -20.70 1.25 10.89
C SER A 287 -20.19 -0.19 10.76
N LEU A 288 -19.57 -0.70 11.83
CA LEU A 288 -19.12 -2.09 11.87
C LEU A 288 -20.30 -3.08 11.72
N VAL A 289 -21.43 -2.79 12.37
CA VAL A 289 -22.65 -3.61 12.29
C VAL A 289 -23.19 -3.67 10.87
N GLU A 290 -23.29 -2.54 10.19
CA GLU A 290 -23.73 -2.46 8.79
C GLU A 290 -22.87 -3.34 7.88
N LEU A 291 -21.55 -3.21 7.98
CA LEU A 291 -20.62 -3.95 7.12
C LEU A 291 -20.58 -5.45 7.45
N PHE A 292 -20.75 -5.83 8.71
CA PHE A 292 -20.86 -7.24 9.13
C PHE A 292 -22.15 -7.91 8.65
N GLY A 293 -23.19 -7.09 8.44
CA GLY A 293 -24.46 -7.51 7.84
C GLY A 293 -24.36 -7.86 6.35
N TRP A 294 -23.28 -7.50 5.64
CA TRP A 294 -23.13 -7.87 4.23
C TRP A 294 -23.02 -9.40 4.09
N ASP A 295 -23.83 -9.98 3.23
CA ASP A 295 -23.61 -11.33 2.73
C ASP A 295 -22.53 -11.33 1.62
N GLU A 296 -22.16 -12.53 1.16
CA GLU A 296 -21.12 -12.68 0.14
C GLU A 296 -21.52 -11.99 -1.18
N THR A 297 -22.79 -12.06 -1.57
CA THR A 297 -23.30 -11.42 -2.79
C THR A 297 -23.15 -9.90 -2.73
N ILE A 298 -23.54 -9.28 -1.62
CA ILE A 298 -23.39 -7.85 -1.38
C ILE A 298 -21.91 -7.47 -1.34
N PHE A 299 -21.08 -8.22 -0.60
CA PHE A 299 -19.64 -7.98 -0.53
C PHE A 299 -19.02 -8.00 -1.93
N LEU A 300 -19.28 -9.05 -2.73
CA LEU A 300 -18.76 -9.18 -4.08
C LEU A 300 -19.33 -8.08 -5.00
N HIS A 301 -20.59 -7.69 -4.85
CA HIS A 301 -21.13 -6.61 -5.68
C HIS A 301 -20.47 -5.26 -5.35
N ARG A 302 -20.44 -4.89 -4.07
CA ARG A 302 -19.93 -3.59 -3.58
C ARG A 302 -18.42 -3.45 -3.77
N THR A 303 -17.64 -4.51 -3.59
CA THR A 303 -16.17 -4.43 -3.73
C THR A 303 -15.67 -4.61 -5.16
N LYS A 304 -16.56 -4.77 -6.15
CA LYS A 304 -16.16 -4.98 -7.55
C LYS A 304 -15.27 -3.83 -8.05
N GLY A 305 -14.04 -4.16 -8.44
CA GLY A 305 -13.06 -3.19 -8.93
C GLY A 305 -12.35 -2.40 -7.84
N MET A 306 -12.44 -2.82 -6.57
CA MET A 306 -11.69 -2.27 -5.44
C MET A 306 -10.64 -3.28 -4.97
N ALA A 307 -9.54 -2.79 -4.40
CA ALA A 307 -8.49 -3.63 -3.85
C ALA A 307 -9.02 -4.58 -2.75
N ILE A 308 -9.99 -4.11 -1.94
CA ILE A 308 -10.62 -4.86 -0.84
C ILE A 308 -11.16 -6.22 -1.28
N ARG A 309 -11.63 -6.35 -2.53
CA ARG A 309 -12.21 -7.61 -3.02
C ARG A 309 -11.29 -8.82 -2.80
N ARG A 310 -9.98 -8.62 -2.85
CA ARG A 310 -8.96 -9.70 -2.80
C ARG A 310 -8.96 -10.53 -1.51
N ILE A 311 -9.51 -10.00 -0.42
CA ILE A 311 -9.53 -10.73 0.86
C ILE A 311 -10.67 -11.76 0.92
N GLY A 312 -11.70 -11.60 0.09
CA GLY A 312 -12.89 -12.45 0.15
C GLY A 312 -13.78 -12.16 1.35
N HIS A 313 -14.99 -12.73 1.33
CA HIS A 313 -16.01 -12.45 2.35
C HIS A 313 -15.72 -13.08 3.71
N GLU A 314 -15.09 -14.27 3.73
CA GLU A 314 -14.71 -14.94 4.98
C GLU A 314 -13.72 -14.09 5.80
N GLN A 315 -12.65 -13.60 5.17
CA GLN A 315 -11.67 -12.72 5.80
C GLN A 315 -12.27 -11.37 6.19
N TRP A 316 -13.21 -10.85 5.38
CA TRP A 316 -13.98 -9.64 5.69
C TRP A 316 -14.75 -9.79 7.00
N LEU A 317 -15.52 -10.88 7.16
CA LEU A 317 -16.24 -11.18 8.39
C LEU A 317 -15.30 -11.40 9.57
N ARG A 318 -14.19 -12.13 9.37
CA ARG A 318 -13.16 -12.33 10.41
C ARG A 318 -12.65 -10.99 10.96
N ASN A 319 -12.27 -10.06 10.08
CA ASN A 319 -11.74 -8.75 10.48
C ASN A 319 -12.81 -7.91 11.20
N LEU A 320 -14.04 -7.91 10.69
CA LEU A 320 -15.16 -7.20 11.30
C LEU A 320 -15.55 -7.76 12.66
N ALA A 321 -15.49 -9.08 12.87
CA ALA A 321 -15.73 -9.68 14.17
C ALA A 321 -14.71 -9.17 15.20
N VAL A 322 -13.42 -9.12 14.84
CA VAL A 322 -12.38 -8.53 15.70
C VAL A 322 -12.68 -7.06 16.02
N ALA A 323 -13.03 -6.28 15.01
CA ALA A 323 -13.34 -4.87 15.19
C ALA A 323 -14.60 -4.65 16.05
N LEU A 324 -15.66 -5.45 15.88
CA LEU A 324 -16.85 -5.43 16.71
C LEU A 324 -16.52 -5.77 18.17
N GLY A 325 -15.71 -6.80 18.42
CA GLY A 325 -15.24 -7.14 19.77
C GLY A 325 -14.38 -6.04 20.41
N ASN A 326 -13.71 -5.21 19.60
CA ASN A 326 -12.99 -4.02 20.05
C ASN A 326 -13.86 -2.76 20.15
N GLY A 327 -15.11 -2.82 19.68
CA GLY A 327 -16.08 -1.73 19.72
C GLY A 327 -16.69 -1.52 21.11
N PRO A 328 -17.57 -0.51 21.26
CA PRO A 328 -18.40 -0.40 22.45
C PRO A 328 -19.41 -1.57 22.52
N PRO A 329 -19.62 -2.19 23.69
CA PRO A 329 -20.70 -3.17 23.85
C PRO A 329 -22.06 -2.51 23.60
N SER A 330 -22.84 -3.09 22.69
CA SER A 330 -24.21 -2.66 22.40
C SER A 330 -25.07 -3.87 22.01
N ALA A 331 -26.39 -3.73 22.15
CA ALA A 331 -27.33 -4.78 21.77
C ALA A 331 -27.24 -5.10 20.27
N GLU A 332 -27.01 -4.08 19.43
CA GLU A 332 -26.86 -4.22 17.98
C GLU A 332 -25.58 -4.97 17.61
N ALA A 333 -24.45 -4.64 18.26
CA ALA A 333 -23.18 -5.32 18.03
C ALA A 333 -23.24 -6.79 18.46
N GLU A 334 -23.84 -7.06 19.62
CA GLU A 334 -24.03 -8.43 20.11
C GLU A 334 -24.98 -9.24 19.20
N ALA A 335 -26.10 -8.64 18.78
CA ALA A 335 -27.04 -9.28 17.86
C ALA A 335 -26.39 -9.59 16.51
N ALA A 336 -25.61 -8.66 15.96
CA ALA A 336 -24.89 -8.86 14.71
C ALA A 336 -23.91 -10.04 14.79
N LEU A 337 -23.11 -10.10 15.86
CA LEU A 337 -22.19 -11.23 16.11
C LEU A 337 -22.95 -12.56 16.27
N ARG A 338 -24.02 -12.60 17.08
CA ARG A 338 -24.83 -13.80 17.29
C ARG A 338 -25.46 -14.32 16.01
N ALA A 339 -25.86 -13.45 15.08
CA ALA A 339 -26.39 -13.84 13.78
C ALA A 339 -25.41 -14.65 12.91
N ARG A 340 -24.11 -14.66 13.26
CA ARG A 340 -23.05 -15.41 12.58
C ARG A 340 -22.37 -16.44 13.50
N ALA A 341 -22.91 -16.72 14.69
CA ALA A 341 -22.30 -17.67 15.64
C ALA A 341 -22.18 -19.10 15.07
N ASP A 342 -23.14 -19.51 14.25
CA ASP A 342 -23.19 -20.82 13.59
C ASP A 342 -22.74 -20.77 12.12
N HIS A 343 -21.98 -19.76 11.72
CA HIS A 343 -21.49 -19.62 10.34
C HIS A 343 -20.73 -20.87 9.89
N PRO A 344 -20.84 -21.35 8.62
CA PRO A 344 -20.20 -22.60 8.19
C PRO A 344 -18.66 -22.58 8.30
N SER A 345 -18.04 -21.41 8.14
CA SER A 345 -16.58 -21.24 8.33
C SER A 345 -16.17 -21.35 9.81
N PRO A 346 -15.28 -22.28 10.19
CA PRO A 346 -14.71 -22.35 11.54
C PRO A 346 -13.97 -21.07 11.94
N LEU A 347 -13.29 -20.43 10.98
CA LEU A 347 -12.53 -19.20 11.19
C LEU A 347 -13.46 -18.06 11.64
N VAL A 348 -14.60 -17.91 10.97
CA VAL A 348 -15.60 -16.89 11.34
C VAL A 348 -16.18 -17.18 12.72
N ARG A 349 -16.55 -18.44 13.01
CA ARG A 349 -17.10 -18.82 14.33
C ARG A 349 -16.12 -18.53 15.47
N GLU A 350 -14.85 -18.86 15.29
CA GLU A 350 -13.78 -18.59 16.26
C GLU A 350 -13.71 -17.09 16.61
N HIS A 351 -13.66 -16.23 15.59
CA HIS A 351 -13.51 -14.78 15.80
C HIS A 351 -14.81 -14.14 16.34
N VAL A 352 -15.98 -14.66 15.97
CA VAL A 352 -17.27 -14.26 16.54
C VAL A 352 -17.36 -14.64 18.01
N GLY A 353 -16.96 -15.87 18.38
CA GLY A 353 -16.92 -16.33 19.78
C GLY A 353 -16.03 -15.45 20.64
N TRP A 354 -14.81 -15.19 20.18
CA TRP A 354 -13.87 -14.27 20.83
C TRP A 354 -14.46 -12.86 20.99
N ALA A 355 -15.12 -12.34 19.95
CA ALA A 355 -15.72 -11.01 20.00
C ALA A 355 -16.86 -10.92 21.03
N LEU A 356 -17.72 -11.93 21.10
CA LEU A 356 -18.80 -12.02 22.09
C LEU A 356 -18.27 -12.12 23.54
N GLU A 357 -17.18 -12.84 23.76
CA GLU A 357 -16.50 -12.88 25.06
C GLU A 357 -15.92 -11.51 25.43
N ARG A 358 -15.26 -10.85 24.48
CA ARG A 358 -14.66 -9.55 24.70
C ARG A 358 -15.69 -8.46 25.01
N LEU A 359 -16.85 -8.46 24.35
CA LEU A 359 -17.93 -7.51 24.64
C LEU A 359 -18.49 -7.66 26.06
N ARG A 360 -18.43 -8.87 26.65
CA ARG A 360 -18.86 -9.13 28.04
C ARG A 360 -17.85 -8.66 29.07
N SER A 361 -16.57 -8.57 28.71
CA SER A 361 -15.47 -8.13 29.58
C SER A 361 -14.60 -7.08 28.86
N PRO A 362 -15.16 -5.87 28.60
CA PRO A 362 -14.46 -4.85 27.84
C PRO A 362 -13.20 -4.40 28.59
N SER A 363 -12.05 -4.50 27.93
CA SER A 363 -10.80 -3.92 28.42
C SER A 363 -10.53 -2.59 27.68
N PRO A 364 -9.95 -1.58 28.35
CA PRO A 364 -9.53 -0.36 27.67
C PRO A 364 -8.53 -0.68 26.55
N SER A 365 -8.76 -0.13 25.35
CA SER A 365 -7.82 -0.28 24.23
C SER A 365 -6.76 0.81 24.33
N PRO A 366 -5.46 0.47 24.43
CA PRO A 366 -4.40 1.46 24.62
C PRO A 366 -4.13 2.34 23.38
N ALA A 367 -4.67 1.99 22.21
CA ALA A 367 -4.16 2.46 20.91
C ALA A 367 -4.81 3.74 20.36
N VAL A 368 -5.95 4.19 20.89
CA VAL A 368 -6.80 5.17 20.18
C VAL A 368 -6.67 6.59 20.72
N ASP A 369 -6.46 6.76 22.02
CA ASP A 369 -6.50 8.09 22.67
C ASP A 369 -5.35 9.02 22.28
N HIS A 370 -4.22 8.47 21.78
CA HIS A 370 -3.04 9.25 21.39
C HIS A 370 -3.04 9.73 19.93
N LEU A 371 -3.79 9.08 19.03
CA LEU A 371 -3.75 9.39 17.58
C LEU A 371 -4.37 10.75 17.26
N SER A 372 -5.49 11.12 17.89
CA SER A 372 -6.18 12.38 17.61
C SER A 372 -5.34 13.65 17.89
N ARG A 373 -4.35 13.56 18.80
CA ARG A 373 -3.46 14.67 19.16
C ARG A 373 -2.22 14.79 18.26
N LEU A 374 -1.88 13.73 17.53
CA LEU A 374 -0.59 13.61 16.81
C LEU A 374 -0.72 13.66 15.29
N THR A 375 -1.93 13.60 14.74
CA THR A 375 -2.14 13.51 13.29
C THR A 375 -2.54 14.85 12.68
N GLN A 376 -1.76 15.33 11.72
CA GLN A 376 -2.18 16.37 10.78
C GLN A 376 -2.70 15.67 9.53
N ALA A 377 -3.97 15.90 9.15
CA ALA A 377 -4.44 15.41 7.87
C ALA A 377 -3.89 16.31 6.76
N PRO A 378 -3.62 15.78 5.56
CA PRO A 378 -3.24 16.56 4.37
C PRO A 378 -4.19 17.75 4.15
N GLY A 379 -3.62 18.94 3.87
CA GLY A 379 -4.39 20.16 3.59
C GLY A 379 -5.05 20.84 4.81
N GLN A 380 -4.46 20.70 6.02
CA GLN A 380 -4.81 21.50 7.21
C GLN A 380 -3.85 22.65 7.44
#